data_AF-A0A3M1B6F9-F1
#
_entry.id   AF-A0A3M1B6F9-F1
#
_cell.length_a   1.000
_cell.length_b   1.000
_cell.length_c   1.000
_cell.angle_alpha   90.00
_cell.angle_beta   90.00
_cell.angle_gamma   90.00
#
_symmetry.space_group_name_H-M   'P 1'
#
loop_
_entity.id
_entity.type
_entity.pdbx_description
1 polymer ?
#
loop_
_entity_poly.entity_id
_entity_poly.type
_entity_poly.pdbx_seq_one_letter_code
_entity_poly.pdbx_strand_id
1 'polypeptide(L)'
;MPRTAEHQRLLAHRQRKANWKNWGPYLSERAWGTVREDYSEHGEAWDYFPHDHARSRAYRWNEDGLAGIIDRHQFLCFALALWNGRDPILKERLFGLTGPEGNHGEDVKEAYFYLDSAPTHSTMKMLYKYPQAAFPYSELVAENGRRGRRDPEFELWDTGVFADGRYFDIFIEYAKADENDILIRISAANRGPETAELTLLPTLWFRNTWSWGYEKGPMGYVPGKPHLRQQSDSTVVADHPVLGAYTLHAENPADWLFTNNETNNERLFG
;
A
#
# COMPACT_ATOMS: atom_id res chain seq x y z
N MET A 1 28.87 10.77 -23.02
CA MET A 1 27.43 11.14 -23.11
C MET A 1 27.16 12.32 -22.18
N PRO A 2 26.30 13.27 -22.55
CA PRO A 2 25.88 14.34 -21.64
C PRO A 2 25.20 13.73 -20.40
N ARG A 3 25.53 14.23 -19.20
CA ARG A 3 24.92 13.77 -17.95
C ARG A 3 23.51 14.33 -17.85
N THR A 4 22.51 13.46 -17.93
CA THR A 4 21.11 13.80 -17.57
C THR A 4 21.00 14.13 -16.08
N ALA A 5 19.88 14.74 -15.66
CA ALA A 5 19.59 14.97 -14.25
C ALA A 5 19.70 13.68 -13.42
N GLU A 6 19.22 12.56 -13.96
CA GLU A 6 19.30 11.26 -13.29
C GLU A 6 20.74 10.77 -13.09
N HIS A 7 21.63 10.98 -14.07
CA HIS A 7 23.05 10.68 -13.90
C HIS A 7 23.68 11.50 -12.77
N GLN A 8 23.24 12.75 -12.57
CA GLN A 8 23.70 13.60 -11.48
C GLN A 8 23.20 13.09 -10.12
N ARG A 9 21.92 12.72 -10.01
CA ARG A 9 21.34 12.13 -8.79
C ARG A 9 22.04 10.83 -8.40
N LEU A 10 22.25 9.94 -9.36
CA LEU A 10 22.97 8.68 -9.15
C LEU A 10 24.42 8.92 -8.70
N LEU A 11 25.10 9.91 -9.27
CA LEU A 11 26.46 10.27 -8.86
C LEU A 11 26.48 10.84 -7.44
N ALA A 12 25.56 11.76 -7.11
CA ALA A 12 25.43 12.33 -5.78
C ALA A 12 25.15 11.25 -4.73
N HIS A 13 24.29 10.28 -5.06
CA HIS A 13 24.03 9.12 -4.21
C HIS A 13 25.27 8.24 -4.01
N ARG A 14 25.98 7.87 -5.09
CA ARG A 14 27.22 7.08 -4.98
C ARG A 14 28.30 7.79 -4.17
N GLN A 15 28.39 9.12 -4.29
CA GLN A 15 29.32 9.95 -3.53
C GLN A 15 28.84 10.29 -2.11
N ARG A 16 27.65 9.81 -1.70
CA ARG A 16 27.02 10.12 -0.40
C ARG A 16 26.84 11.62 -0.14
N LYS A 17 26.63 12.40 -1.20
CA LYS A 17 26.30 13.84 -1.12
C LYS A 17 24.80 14.09 -1.00
N ALA A 18 24.00 13.15 -1.47
CA ALA A 18 22.55 13.18 -1.42
C ALA A 18 22.01 11.74 -1.32
N ASN A 19 20.99 11.49 -0.52
CA ASN A 19 20.33 10.20 -0.37
C ASN A 19 19.04 10.11 -1.20
N TRP A 20 19.14 10.25 -2.53
CA TRP A 20 17.98 10.16 -3.43
C TRP A 20 17.15 8.87 -3.29
N LYS A 21 17.76 7.78 -2.82
CA LYS A 21 17.10 6.48 -2.59
C LYS A 21 16.54 6.33 -1.18
N ASN A 22 16.50 7.39 -0.38
CA ASN A 22 15.93 7.36 0.97
C ASN A 22 14.48 6.92 0.94
N TRP A 23 13.70 7.49 0.02
CA TRP A 23 12.30 7.16 -0.22
C TRP A 23 12.15 6.40 -1.53
N GLY A 24 11.24 5.43 -1.55
CA GLY A 24 10.95 4.66 -2.76
C GLY A 24 9.77 3.71 -2.58
N PRO A 25 9.47 2.90 -3.60
CA PRO A 25 8.39 1.93 -3.57
C PRO A 25 8.86 0.67 -2.85
N TYR A 26 9.28 0.83 -1.58
CA TYR A 26 9.77 -0.27 -0.75
C TYR A 26 8.67 -0.83 0.17
N LEU A 27 7.47 -0.24 0.12
CA LEU A 27 6.28 -0.74 0.78
C LEU A 27 5.69 -1.84 -0.09
N SER A 28 5.37 -2.99 0.51
CA SER A 28 4.73 -4.07 -0.25
C SER A 28 3.29 -3.68 -0.59
N GLU A 29 2.76 -4.07 -1.73
CA GLU A 29 1.33 -3.95 -1.97
C GLU A 29 0.52 -5.15 -1.43
N ARG A 30 1.23 -6.21 -1.00
CA ARG A 30 0.70 -7.43 -0.36
C ARG A 30 1.72 -7.96 0.65
N ALA A 31 1.41 -7.92 1.95
CA ALA A 31 2.30 -8.47 3.00
C ALA A 31 1.64 -9.55 3.88
N TRP A 32 0.34 -9.80 3.70
CA TRP A 32 -0.39 -10.89 4.36
C TRP A 32 0.00 -12.26 3.78
N GLY A 33 -0.22 -13.33 4.55
CA GLY A 33 0.07 -14.71 4.15
C GLY A 33 1.55 -15.03 3.99
N THR A 34 2.46 -14.31 4.67
CA THR A 34 3.91 -14.48 4.52
C THR A 34 4.54 -15.25 5.67
N VAL A 35 5.57 -16.04 5.37
CA VAL A 35 6.34 -16.82 6.37
C VAL A 35 6.97 -15.98 7.48
N ARG A 36 7.19 -14.67 7.25
CA ARG A 36 7.74 -13.78 8.30
C ARG A 36 6.69 -13.43 9.35
N GLU A 37 5.43 -13.38 8.96
CA GLU A 37 4.31 -13.01 9.81
C GLU A 37 3.58 -14.24 10.39
N ASP A 38 4.11 -15.42 10.14
CA ASP A 38 3.59 -16.68 10.64
C ASP A 38 4.11 -16.99 12.06
N TYR A 39 3.17 -17.07 13.00
CA TYR A 39 3.43 -17.55 14.37
C TYR A 39 2.50 -18.70 14.74
N SER A 40 1.97 -19.41 13.74
CA SER A 40 1.25 -20.66 13.94
C SER A 40 2.20 -21.75 14.46
N GLU A 41 1.63 -22.77 15.10
CA GLU A 41 2.40 -23.89 15.65
C GLU A 41 3.06 -24.76 14.55
N HIS A 42 2.48 -24.77 13.35
CA HIS A 42 2.84 -25.73 12.30
C HIS A 42 3.38 -25.10 11.00
N GLY A 43 3.49 -23.77 10.92
CA GLY A 43 4.01 -23.11 9.72
C GLY A 43 2.95 -22.84 8.64
N GLU A 44 1.71 -22.59 9.05
CA GLU A 44 0.55 -22.33 8.19
C GLU A 44 0.38 -20.83 7.90
N ALA A 45 1.38 -20.23 7.24
CA ALA A 45 1.47 -18.78 7.02
C ALA A 45 0.23 -18.18 6.35
N TRP A 46 -0.35 -18.89 5.37
CA TRP A 46 -1.52 -18.44 4.61
C TRP A 46 -2.78 -18.34 5.47
N ASP A 47 -2.99 -19.31 6.36
CA ASP A 47 -4.18 -19.38 7.22
C ASP A 47 -4.01 -18.54 8.49
N TYR A 48 -2.77 -18.35 8.96
CA TYR A 48 -2.48 -17.62 10.19
C TYR A 48 -2.69 -16.10 10.05
N PHE A 49 -2.31 -15.53 8.91
CA PHE A 49 -2.49 -14.12 8.62
C PHE A 49 -3.08 -13.91 7.21
N PRO A 50 -4.36 -14.24 7.01
CA PRO A 50 -5.03 -14.12 5.72
C PRO A 50 -5.30 -12.65 5.37
N HIS A 51 -5.69 -12.41 4.12
CA HIS A 51 -6.11 -11.09 3.63
C HIS A 51 -7.17 -10.43 4.52
N ASP A 52 -8.12 -11.19 5.08
CA ASP A 52 -9.19 -10.61 5.91
C ASP A 52 -8.64 -9.93 7.18
N HIS A 53 -7.57 -10.48 7.76
CA HIS A 53 -6.91 -9.93 8.93
C HIS A 53 -6.02 -8.73 8.59
N ALA A 54 -5.51 -8.64 7.35
CA ALA A 54 -4.53 -7.64 6.89
C ALA A 54 -4.92 -6.19 7.22
N ARG A 55 -6.22 -5.88 7.14
CA ARG A 55 -6.79 -4.55 7.42
C ARG A 55 -7.02 -4.24 8.91
N SER A 56 -6.74 -5.19 9.78
CA SER A 56 -7.13 -5.10 11.19
C SER A 56 -6.05 -5.58 12.14
N ARG A 57 -4.87 -5.93 11.62
CA ARG A 57 -3.75 -6.43 12.38
C ARG A 57 -2.52 -5.61 12.03
N ALA A 58 -1.88 -5.06 13.06
CA ALA A 58 -0.56 -4.45 12.88
C ALA A 58 0.44 -5.53 12.47
N TYR A 59 1.29 -5.22 11.50
CA TYR A 59 2.35 -6.12 11.03
C TYR A 59 3.58 -6.05 11.96
N ARG A 60 4.36 -7.15 12.06
CA ARG A 60 5.58 -7.17 12.89
C ARG A 60 6.83 -6.77 12.12
N TRP A 61 6.98 -7.30 10.91
CA TRP A 61 8.23 -7.22 10.16
C TRP A 61 8.12 -6.37 8.90
N ASN A 62 6.92 -6.00 8.48
CA ASN A 62 6.70 -5.18 7.30
C ASN A 62 5.50 -4.25 7.49
N GLU A 63 5.04 -3.63 6.40
CA GLU A 63 3.72 -3.00 6.20
C GLU A 63 3.29 -3.30 4.76
N ASP A 64 2.01 -3.08 4.45
CA ASP A 64 1.54 -3.02 3.07
C ASP A 64 0.65 -1.81 2.77
N GLY A 65 0.58 -1.46 1.49
CA GLY A 65 -0.25 -0.36 1.01
C GLY A 65 -0.25 -0.23 -0.51
N LEU A 66 -1.40 0.08 -1.09
CA LEU A 66 -1.61 0.23 -2.53
C LEU A 66 -0.84 1.44 -3.06
N ALA A 67 0.03 1.20 -4.05
CA ALA A 67 0.87 2.20 -4.69
C ALA A 67 1.77 2.99 -3.72
N GLY A 68 2.15 2.39 -2.59
CA GLY A 68 2.77 3.13 -1.50
C GLY A 68 4.26 3.40 -1.65
N ILE A 69 4.72 4.39 -0.90
CA ILE A 69 6.14 4.71 -0.69
C ILE A 69 6.47 4.64 0.79
N ILE A 70 7.72 4.32 1.07
CA ILE A 70 8.26 4.25 2.43
C ILE A 70 9.72 4.65 2.43
N ASP A 71 10.22 5.18 3.55
CA ASP A 71 11.64 5.38 3.72
C ASP A 71 12.38 4.04 3.81
N ARG A 72 13.67 4.03 3.48
CA ARG A 72 14.51 2.82 3.40
C ARG A 72 14.71 2.10 4.75
N HIS A 73 14.40 2.74 5.87
CA HIS A 73 14.41 2.14 7.20
C HIS A 73 13.03 1.60 7.62
N GLN A 74 12.03 1.78 6.76
CA GLN A 74 10.66 1.33 6.92
C GLN A 74 9.98 1.89 8.18
N PHE A 75 9.97 3.21 8.32
CA PHE A 75 9.30 3.89 9.43
C PHE A 75 8.02 4.59 9.00
N LEU A 76 8.08 5.48 8.02
CA LEU A 76 6.94 6.32 7.62
C LEU A 76 6.43 5.88 6.26
N CYS A 77 5.21 5.40 6.23
CA CYS A 77 4.52 4.90 5.05
C CYS A 77 3.54 5.95 4.54
N PHE A 78 3.43 6.05 3.21
CA PHE A 78 2.34 6.73 2.55
C PHE A 78 1.77 5.84 1.46
N ALA A 79 0.45 5.68 1.39
CA ALA A 79 -0.22 4.91 0.34
C ALA A 79 -1.65 5.41 0.10
N LEU A 80 -2.30 4.87 -0.92
CA LEU A 80 -3.67 5.22 -1.27
C LEU A 80 -4.66 4.14 -0.79
N ALA A 81 -5.72 4.56 -0.10
CA ALA A 81 -6.91 3.74 0.09
C ALA A 81 -8.08 4.29 -0.77
N LEU A 82 -8.92 3.40 -1.29
CA LEU A 82 -10.04 3.73 -2.17
C LEU A 82 -11.33 3.10 -1.67
N TRP A 83 -12.47 3.72 -1.96
CA TRP A 83 -13.78 3.10 -1.77
C TRP A 83 -14.75 3.56 -2.86
N ASN A 84 -15.47 2.64 -3.48
CA ASN A 84 -16.41 2.91 -4.57
C ASN A 84 -17.87 3.01 -4.08
N GLY A 85 -18.08 3.10 -2.75
CA GLY A 85 -19.41 3.09 -2.13
C GLY A 85 -20.07 1.70 -2.03
N ARG A 86 -19.44 0.66 -2.58
CA ARG A 86 -20.03 -0.69 -2.70
C ARG A 86 -19.15 -1.80 -2.13
N ASP A 87 -17.84 -1.61 -2.16
CA ASP A 87 -16.88 -2.57 -1.63
C ASP A 87 -17.14 -2.77 -0.12
N PRO A 88 -17.07 -4.02 0.37
CA PRO A 88 -17.28 -4.29 1.79
C PRO A 88 -16.11 -3.81 2.67
N ILE A 89 -15.02 -3.36 2.05
CA ILE A 89 -13.73 -3.04 2.67
C ILE A 89 -13.11 -1.83 1.96
N LEU A 90 -12.20 -1.10 2.61
CA LEU A 90 -11.38 -0.12 1.92
C LEU A 90 -10.36 -0.85 1.03
N LYS A 91 -10.23 -0.42 -0.22
CA LYS A 91 -9.20 -0.92 -1.11
C LYS A 91 -7.88 -0.23 -0.82
N GLU A 92 -7.13 -0.83 0.11
CA GLU A 92 -5.88 -0.29 0.64
C GLU A 92 -4.66 -1.14 0.25
N ARG A 93 -4.86 -2.32 -0.34
CA ARG A 93 -3.82 -3.29 -0.73
C ARG A 93 -4.30 -4.16 -1.88
N LEU A 94 -3.38 -4.87 -2.52
CA LEU A 94 -3.71 -5.86 -3.55
C LEU A 94 -4.23 -7.14 -2.90
N PHE A 95 -5.34 -7.62 -3.45
CA PHE A 95 -5.93 -8.90 -3.17
C PHE A 95 -5.37 -9.98 -4.09
N GLY A 96 -5.35 -11.21 -3.60
CA GLY A 96 -4.95 -12.36 -4.35
C GLY A 96 -5.37 -13.62 -3.63
N LEU A 97 -5.10 -14.74 -4.29
CA LEU A 97 -5.28 -16.08 -3.75
C LEU A 97 -3.99 -16.51 -3.07
N THR A 98 -4.14 -17.21 -1.94
CA THR A 98 -3.08 -18.00 -1.33
C THR A 98 -2.79 -19.26 -2.17
N GLY A 99 -1.69 -19.94 -1.87
CA GLY A 99 -1.30 -21.17 -2.56
C GLY A 99 -2.41 -22.22 -2.61
N PRO A 100 -3.11 -22.52 -1.49
CA PRO A 100 -4.24 -23.45 -1.48
C PRO A 100 -5.51 -22.96 -2.18
N GLU A 101 -5.71 -21.65 -2.32
CA GLU A 101 -6.92 -21.08 -2.94
C GLU A 101 -6.86 -21.04 -4.48
N GLY A 102 -5.66 -20.94 -5.06
CA GLY A 102 -5.46 -20.94 -6.51
C GLY A 102 -5.20 -22.32 -7.09
N ASN A 103 -5.80 -22.61 -8.25
CA ASN A 103 -5.58 -23.86 -8.98
C ASN A 103 -4.12 -23.99 -9.51
N HIS A 104 -3.41 -22.87 -9.67
CA HIS A 104 -1.99 -22.79 -10.04
C HIS A 104 -1.09 -22.14 -8.97
N GLY A 105 -1.59 -21.99 -7.73
CA GLY A 105 -0.84 -21.44 -6.60
C GLY A 105 -1.24 -20.01 -6.25
N GLU A 106 -0.32 -19.23 -5.66
CA GLU A 106 -0.59 -17.84 -5.32
C GLU A 106 -0.80 -16.98 -6.57
N ASP A 107 -1.81 -16.13 -6.53
CA ASP A 107 -2.23 -15.39 -7.71
C ASP A 107 -2.87 -14.04 -7.35
N VAL A 108 -2.37 -12.94 -7.93
CA VAL A 108 -2.88 -11.59 -7.64
C VAL A 108 -4.05 -11.28 -8.57
N LYS A 109 -5.23 -11.05 -7.99
CA LYS A 109 -6.49 -10.87 -8.75
C LYS A 109 -6.82 -9.41 -9.00
N GLU A 110 -5.83 -8.63 -9.39
CA GLU A 110 -5.91 -7.17 -9.51
C GLU A 110 -5.45 -6.69 -10.87
N ALA A 111 -5.95 -5.52 -11.28
CA ALA A 111 -5.53 -4.89 -12.53
C ALA A 111 -4.70 -3.62 -12.25
N TYR A 112 -3.38 -3.74 -12.30
CA TYR A 112 -2.45 -2.64 -12.01
C TYR A 112 -1.20 -2.69 -12.88
N PHE A 113 -0.58 -1.52 -13.07
CA PHE A 113 0.54 -1.33 -13.97
C PHE A 113 1.53 -0.30 -13.41
N TYR A 114 2.80 -0.67 -13.31
CA TYR A 114 3.87 0.30 -13.10
C TYR A 114 4.22 0.94 -14.44
N LEU A 115 3.92 2.23 -14.59
CA LEU A 115 4.04 2.95 -15.86
C LEU A 115 5.39 3.62 -16.02
N ASP A 116 5.99 4.11 -14.93
CA ASP A 116 7.29 4.77 -14.95
C ASP A 116 7.98 4.69 -13.57
N SER A 117 9.31 4.64 -13.57
CA SER A 117 10.14 4.77 -12.36
C SER A 117 11.59 5.06 -12.73
N ALA A 118 12.13 6.19 -12.28
CA ALA A 118 13.55 6.49 -12.42
C ALA A 118 14.40 5.63 -11.46
N PRO A 119 15.68 5.31 -11.77
CA PRO A 119 16.57 4.54 -10.88
C PRO A 119 16.76 5.09 -9.46
N THR A 120 16.59 6.40 -9.25
CA THR A 120 16.58 7.05 -7.93
C THR A 120 15.18 7.30 -7.37
N HIS A 121 14.14 6.77 -8.02
CA HIS A 121 12.74 6.99 -7.66
C HIS A 121 12.39 8.48 -7.61
N SER A 122 13.04 9.31 -8.43
CA SER A 122 12.76 10.74 -8.53
C SER A 122 11.46 11.04 -9.28
N THR A 123 10.98 10.08 -10.05
CA THR A 123 9.66 10.00 -10.66
C THR A 123 9.20 8.56 -10.51
N MET A 124 7.94 8.35 -10.15
CA MET A 124 7.28 7.06 -10.12
C MET A 124 5.82 7.25 -10.53
N LYS A 125 5.28 6.31 -11.31
CA LYS A 125 3.89 6.33 -11.74
C LYS A 125 3.30 4.93 -11.77
N MET A 126 2.16 4.77 -11.11
CA MET A 126 1.35 3.56 -11.13
C MET A 126 -0.05 3.88 -11.67
N LEU A 127 -0.63 2.94 -12.41
CA LEU A 127 -2.03 2.89 -12.75
C LEU A 127 -2.68 1.72 -12.02
N TYR A 128 -3.76 1.97 -11.30
CA TYR A 128 -4.62 0.95 -10.72
C TYR A 128 -6.03 1.06 -11.32
N LYS A 129 -6.61 -0.06 -11.76
CA LYS A 129 -7.96 -0.12 -12.31
C LYS A 129 -8.92 -0.59 -11.23
N TYR A 130 -9.77 0.32 -10.75
CA TYR A 130 -10.69 0.04 -9.66
C TYR A 130 -12.12 -0.11 -10.15
N PRO A 131 -12.80 -1.26 -9.94
CA PRO A 131 -14.17 -1.43 -10.42
C PRO A 131 -15.17 -0.49 -9.72
N GLN A 132 -16.22 -0.09 -10.44
CA GLN A 132 -17.35 0.65 -9.87
C GLN A 132 -18.32 -0.25 -9.09
N ALA A 133 -18.39 -1.53 -9.46
CA ALA A 133 -19.12 -2.54 -8.71
C ALA A 133 -18.30 -3.03 -7.51
N ALA A 134 -18.96 -3.68 -6.55
CA ALA A 134 -18.26 -4.31 -5.44
C ALA A 134 -17.24 -5.34 -5.97
N PHE A 135 -16.03 -5.29 -5.45
CA PHE A 135 -14.96 -6.17 -5.86
C PHE A 135 -15.29 -7.65 -5.53
N PRO A 136 -15.14 -8.59 -6.49
CA PRO A 136 -15.70 -9.94 -6.39
C PRO A 136 -14.82 -10.93 -5.60
N TYR A 137 -14.42 -10.56 -4.36
CA TYR A 137 -13.49 -11.36 -3.54
C TYR A 137 -13.93 -12.83 -3.39
N SER A 138 -15.16 -13.07 -2.95
CA SER A 138 -15.65 -14.44 -2.68
C SER A 138 -15.83 -15.28 -3.94
N GLU A 139 -16.19 -14.65 -5.07
CA GLU A 139 -16.33 -15.33 -6.35
C GLU A 139 -14.97 -15.82 -6.87
N LEU A 140 -13.95 -14.95 -6.79
CA LEU A 140 -12.58 -15.28 -7.18
C LEU A 140 -12.03 -16.47 -6.38
N VAL A 141 -12.22 -16.50 -5.06
CA VAL A 141 -11.79 -17.62 -4.21
C VAL A 141 -12.58 -18.88 -4.53
N ALA A 142 -13.92 -18.78 -4.58
CA ALA A 142 -14.77 -19.95 -4.74
C ALA A 142 -14.60 -20.63 -6.10
N GLU A 143 -14.46 -19.85 -7.18
CA GLU A 143 -14.33 -20.41 -8.52
C GLU A 143 -12.93 -21.01 -8.77
N ASN A 144 -11.85 -20.33 -8.33
CA ASN A 144 -10.52 -20.91 -8.45
C ASN A 144 -10.35 -22.17 -7.58
N GLY A 145 -10.96 -22.22 -6.39
CA GLY A 145 -10.96 -23.41 -5.54
C GLY A 145 -11.71 -24.62 -6.12
N ARG A 146 -12.63 -24.42 -7.08
CA ARG A 146 -13.29 -25.53 -7.81
C ARG A 146 -12.48 -26.05 -8.98
N ARG A 147 -11.56 -25.23 -9.51
CA ARG A 147 -10.80 -25.54 -10.71
C ARG A 147 -9.62 -26.46 -10.40
N GLY A 148 -9.38 -27.41 -11.31
CA GLY A 148 -8.23 -28.28 -11.25
C GLY A 148 -7.01 -27.68 -11.93
N ARG A 149 -5.86 -28.35 -11.79
CA ARG A 149 -4.59 -27.96 -12.43
C ARG A 149 -4.65 -27.86 -13.97
N ARG A 150 -5.64 -28.50 -14.60
CA ARG A 150 -5.80 -28.51 -16.07
C ARG A 150 -6.74 -27.40 -16.57
N ASP A 151 -7.48 -26.77 -15.68
CA ASP A 151 -8.37 -25.66 -16.01
C ASP A 151 -7.56 -24.35 -16.02
N PRO A 152 -7.93 -23.37 -16.85
CA PRO A 152 -7.32 -22.04 -16.78
C PRO A 152 -7.69 -21.35 -15.45
N GLU A 153 -6.85 -20.42 -15.00
CA GLU A 153 -7.17 -19.53 -13.88
C GLU A 153 -8.47 -18.75 -14.18
N PHE A 154 -9.26 -18.50 -13.13
CA PHE A 154 -10.41 -17.60 -13.21
C PHE A 154 -9.98 -16.21 -12.79
N GLU A 155 -10.07 -15.26 -13.70
CA GLU A 155 -9.47 -13.93 -13.54
C GLU A 155 -10.49 -12.85 -13.24
N LEU A 156 -10.00 -11.70 -12.76
CA LEU A 156 -10.85 -10.56 -12.42
C LEU A 156 -11.74 -10.12 -13.59
N TRP A 157 -11.26 -10.18 -14.84
CA TRP A 157 -12.08 -9.83 -16.01
C TRP A 157 -13.17 -10.86 -16.34
N ASP A 158 -13.02 -12.12 -15.93
CA ASP A 158 -14.01 -13.16 -16.18
C ASP A 158 -15.28 -12.98 -15.33
N THR A 159 -15.17 -12.27 -14.20
CA THR A 159 -16.30 -11.88 -13.33
C THR A 159 -17.24 -10.86 -13.98
N GLY A 160 -16.81 -10.20 -15.05
CA GLY A 160 -17.55 -9.10 -15.67
C GLY A 160 -17.53 -7.80 -14.88
N VAL A 161 -16.74 -7.67 -13.81
CA VAL A 161 -16.67 -6.44 -12.98
C VAL A 161 -16.22 -5.19 -13.77
N PHE A 162 -15.55 -5.40 -14.92
CA PHE A 162 -15.12 -4.35 -15.85
C PHE A 162 -16.01 -4.19 -17.10
N ALA A 163 -17.13 -4.91 -17.17
CA ALA A 163 -18.06 -4.83 -18.29
C ALA A 163 -18.52 -3.38 -18.54
N ASP A 164 -18.75 -3.05 -19.80
CA ASP A 164 -19.13 -1.71 -20.27
C ASP A 164 -18.17 -0.58 -19.86
N GLY A 165 -16.93 -0.91 -19.50
CA GLY A 165 -15.96 0.08 -19.04
C GLY A 165 -16.25 0.64 -17.65
N ARG A 166 -17.06 -0.03 -16.82
CA ARG A 166 -17.50 0.43 -15.49
C ARG A 166 -16.42 0.32 -14.41
N TYR A 167 -15.36 1.10 -14.58
CA TYR A 167 -14.24 1.20 -13.65
C TYR A 167 -13.63 2.61 -13.64
N PHE A 168 -12.75 2.84 -12.68
CA PHE A 168 -11.92 4.02 -12.59
C PHE A 168 -10.48 3.65 -12.95
N ASP A 169 -9.84 4.47 -13.79
CA ASP A 169 -8.37 4.51 -13.84
C ASP A 169 -7.89 5.43 -12.74
N ILE A 170 -7.11 4.90 -11.80
CA ILE A 170 -6.48 5.65 -10.72
C ILE A 170 -4.99 5.75 -11.02
N PHE A 171 -4.52 6.96 -11.31
CA PHE A 171 -3.10 7.25 -11.46
C PHE A 171 -2.54 7.76 -10.15
N ILE A 172 -1.46 7.14 -9.69
CA ILE A 172 -0.69 7.56 -8.51
C ILE A 172 0.70 7.94 -9.00
N GLU A 173 1.09 9.18 -8.77
CA GLU A 173 2.33 9.76 -9.25
C GLU A 173 3.11 10.39 -8.11
N TYR A 174 4.40 10.08 -8.06
CA TYR A 174 5.36 10.69 -7.15
C TYR A 174 6.43 11.40 -7.96
N ALA A 175 6.80 12.61 -7.55
CA ALA A 175 7.92 13.35 -8.11
C ALA A 175 8.74 13.98 -6.99
N LYS A 176 10.07 13.81 -7.04
CA LYS A 176 10.97 14.40 -6.04
C LYS A 176 11.48 15.76 -6.52
N ALA A 177 11.14 16.81 -5.77
CA ALA A 177 11.82 18.10 -5.91
C ALA A 177 13.23 18.03 -5.31
N ASP A 178 13.38 17.30 -4.19
CA ASP A 178 14.65 16.97 -3.55
C ASP A 178 14.57 15.56 -2.89
N GLU A 179 15.65 15.07 -2.29
CA GLU A 179 15.75 13.73 -1.72
C GLU A 179 14.73 13.38 -0.62
N ASN A 180 14.22 14.40 0.08
CA ASN A 180 13.20 14.30 1.13
C ASN A 180 11.98 15.20 0.86
N ASP A 181 11.85 15.76 -0.35
CA ASP A 181 10.71 16.58 -0.77
C ASP A 181 10.01 15.90 -1.94
N ILE A 182 8.82 15.35 -1.66
CA ILE A 182 8.09 14.44 -2.53
C ILE A 182 6.71 15.04 -2.81
N LEU A 183 6.48 15.37 -4.08
CA LEU A 183 5.17 15.74 -4.59
C LEU A 183 4.38 14.48 -4.90
N ILE A 184 3.11 14.50 -4.50
CA ILE A 184 2.18 13.39 -4.66
C ILE A 184 1.01 13.90 -5.50
N ARG A 185 0.70 13.21 -6.59
CA ARG A 185 -0.49 13.49 -7.39
C ARG A 185 -1.30 12.21 -7.56
N ILE A 186 -2.58 12.29 -7.22
CA ILE A 186 -3.54 11.23 -7.46
C ILE A 186 -4.57 11.76 -8.45
N SER A 187 -4.85 11.01 -9.51
CA SER A 187 -5.82 11.39 -10.53
C SER A 187 -6.74 10.22 -10.84
N ALA A 188 -8.04 10.43 -10.70
CA ALA A 188 -9.05 9.43 -11.00
C ALA A 188 -9.79 9.79 -12.29
N ALA A 189 -9.91 8.84 -13.20
CA ALA A 189 -10.72 8.97 -14.41
C ALA A 189 -11.82 7.91 -14.40
N ASN A 190 -13.07 8.34 -14.31
CA ASN A 190 -14.23 7.49 -14.51
C ASN A 190 -14.30 7.06 -16.00
N ARG A 191 -14.15 5.76 -16.27
CA ARG A 191 -14.24 5.18 -17.63
C ARG A 191 -15.64 4.71 -17.99
N GLY A 192 -16.52 4.61 -16.99
CA GLY A 192 -17.88 4.16 -17.17
C GLY A 192 -18.77 5.20 -17.86
N PRO A 193 -19.90 4.75 -18.41
CA PRO A 193 -20.85 5.64 -19.11
C PRO A 193 -21.64 6.54 -18.16
N GLU A 194 -21.66 6.24 -16.86
CA GLU A 194 -22.47 6.90 -15.84
C GLU A 194 -21.58 7.54 -14.76
N THR A 195 -22.09 8.57 -14.10
CA THR A 195 -21.48 9.12 -12.88
C THR A 195 -21.45 8.05 -11.80
N ALA A 196 -20.29 7.86 -11.18
CA ALA A 196 -20.08 6.89 -10.11
C ALA A 196 -19.33 7.54 -8.94
N GLU A 197 -19.67 7.11 -7.73
CA GLU A 197 -19.05 7.59 -6.49
C GLU A 197 -17.66 6.94 -6.30
N LEU A 198 -16.71 7.76 -5.85
CA LEU A 198 -15.36 7.31 -5.50
C LEU A 198 -14.84 8.17 -4.35
N THR A 199 -14.46 7.50 -3.26
CA THR A 199 -13.73 8.09 -2.15
C THR A 199 -12.25 7.77 -2.29
N LEU A 200 -11.42 8.80 -2.18
CA LEU A 200 -9.96 8.68 -2.08
C LEU A 200 -9.54 8.97 -0.65
N LEU A 201 -8.74 8.10 -0.06
CA LEU A 201 -8.18 8.27 1.27
C LEU A 201 -6.66 8.09 1.21
N PRO A 202 -5.91 9.14 0.80
CA PRO A 202 -4.46 9.15 0.94
C PRO A 202 -4.10 9.02 2.41
N THR A 203 -3.29 8.02 2.76
CA THR A 203 -3.03 7.63 4.15
C THR A 203 -1.54 7.72 4.44
N LEU A 204 -1.20 8.36 5.57
CA LEU A 204 0.15 8.46 6.12
C LEU A 204 0.17 7.77 7.48
N TRP A 205 1.09 6.83 7.71
CA TRP A 205 1.19 6.14 8.99
C TRP A 205 2.62 5.69 9.30
N PHE A 206 2.89 5.48 10.59
CA PHE A 206 4.12 4.84 11.01
C PHE A 206 3.92 3.32 11.09
N ARG A 207 4.90 2.56 10.59
CA ARG A 207 4.98 1.12 10.84
C ARG A 207 4.96 0.87 12.34
N ASN A 208 4.13 -0.07 12.78
CA ASN A 208 4.05 -0.39 14.19
C ASN A 208 5.30 -1.14 14.66
N THR A 209 6.14 -0.45 15.45
CA THR A 209 7.32 -1.05 16.10
C THR A 209 7.18 -1.20 17.61
N TRP A 210 6.08 -0.73 18.20
CA TRP A 210 5.90 -0.59 19.64
C TRP A 210 5.02 -1.68 20.25
N SER A 211 4.10 -2.28 19.49
CA SER A 211 3.15 -3.29 20.00
C SER A 211 3.76 -4.69 20.13
N TRP A 212 5.03 -4.86 19.76
CA TRP A 212 5.72 -6.16 19.70
C TRP A 212 6.71 -6.42 20.84
N GLY A 213 6.64 -5.63 21.92
CA GLY A 213 7.45 -5.84 23.12
C GLY A 213 8.90 -5.37 23.02
N TYR A 214 9.24 -4.58 22.00
CA TYR A 214 10.57 -3.99 21.83
C TYR A 214 10.58 -2.54 22.32
N GLU A 215 11.14 -2.29 23.52
CA GLU A 215 11.19 -0.94 24.10
C GLU A 215 11.85 0.10 23.16
N LYS A 216 12.87 -0.33 22.40
CA LYS A 216 13.60 0.51 21.44
C LYS A 216 13.38 0.11 19.98
N GLY A 217 12.23 -0.50 19.68
CA GLY A 217 11.94 -1.09 18.37
C GLY A 217 12.77 -2.35 18.08
N PRO A 218 12.46 -3.09 16.98
CA PRO A 218 13.03 -4.42 16.71
C PRO A 218 14.55 -4.43 16.57
N MET A 219 15.15 -3.30 16.21
CA MET A 219 16.60 -3.13 16.04
C MET A 219 17.27 -2.37 17.19
N GLY A 220 16.52 -2.03 18.25
CA GLY A 220 17.08 -1.45 19.48
C GLY A 220 17.51 0.01 19.41
N TYR A 221 17.13 0.76 18.37
CA TYR A 221 17.56 2.14 18.15
C TYR A 221 16.43 3.17 18.00
N VAL A 222 15.16 2.78 18.16
CA VAL A 222 14.00 3.68 18.10
C VAL A 222 13.55 4.02 19.53
N PRO A 223 13.97 5.14 20.13
CA PRO A 223 13.83 5.39 21.57
C PRO A 223 12.40 5.67 22.06
N GLY A 224 11.40 5.72 21.18
CA GLY A 224 10.01 5.98 21.57
C GLY A 224 9.02 5.86 20.42
N LYS A 225 7.72 5.91 20.75
CA LYS A 225 6.63 5.89 19.78
C LYS A 225 6.62 7.18 18.95
N PRO A 226 6.49 7.12 17.62
CA PRO A 226 6.34 8.30 16.78
C PRO A 226 4.91 8.86 16.85
N HIS A 227 4.73 10.10 16.40
CA HIS A 227 3.45 10.80 16.51
C HIS A 227 3.07 11.50 15.20
N LEU A 228 1.79 11.39 14.85
CA LEU A 228 1.13 12.23 13.85
C LEU A 228 0.29 13.26 14.58
N ARG A 229 0.35 14.52 14.13
CA ARG A 229 -0.50 15.59 14.66
C ARG A 229 -0.94 16.53 13.54
N GLN A 230 -2.21 16.90 13.55
CA GLN A 230 -2.68 17.99 12.71
C GLN A 230 -2.06 19.30 13.21
N GLN A 231 -1.39 20.04 12.32
CA GLN A 231 -0.84 21.36 12.62
C GLN A 231 -1.76 22.49 12.12
N SER A 232 -2.46 22.27 11.02
CA SER A 232 -3.47 23.17 10.47
C SER A 232 -4.50 22.37 9.65
N ASP A 233 -5.51 23.04 9.10
CA ASP A 233 -6.53 22.43 8.26
C ASP A 233 -5.95 21.68 7.05
N SER A 234 -4.78 22.08 6.55
CA SER A 234 -4.13 21.50 5.38
C SER A 234 -2.84 20.73 5.67
N THR A 235 -2.46 20.58 6.95
CA THR A 235 -1.10 20.13 7.30
C THR A 235 -1.09 19.15 8.46
N VAL A 236 -0.43 18.01 8.25
CA VAL A 236 -0.13 17.00 9.27
C VAL A 236 1.38 16.88 9.44
N VAL A 237 1.85 16.93 10.68
CA VAL A 237 3.26 16.72 11.04
C VAL A 237 3.45 15.30 11.55
N ALA A 238 4.49 14.65 11.03
CA ALA A 238 4.92 13.31 11.38
C ALA A 238 6.29 13.37 12.06
N ASP A 239 6.30 13.21 13.39
CA ASP A 239 7.48 13.29 14.22
C ASP A 239 7.96 11.87 14.59
N HIS A 240 9.12 11.46 14.08
CA HIS A 240 9.74 10.17 14.38
C HIS A 240 11.13 10.32 15.03
N PRO A 241 11.42 9.66 16.16
CA PRO A 241 12.64 9.92 16.93
C PRO A 241 13.97 9.68 16.19
N VAL A 242 13.96 8.83 15.15
CA VAL A 242 15.15 8.49 14.35
C VAL A 242 15.12 9.12 12.97
N LEU A 243 13.93 9.24 12.38
CA LEU A 243 13.76 9.68 10.99
C LEU A 243 13.68 11.21 10.91
N GLY A 244 13.37 11.87 12.03
CA GLY A 244 13.12 13.30 12.10
C GLY A 244 11.65 13.63 11.85
N ALA A 245 11.40 14.91 11.56
CA ALA A 245 10.06 15.42 11.29
C ALA A 245 9.81 15.50 9.77
N TYR A 246 8.66 15.01 9.34
CA TYR A 246 8.13 15.18 7.99
C TYR A 246 6.78 15.90 8.07
N THR A 247 6.42 16.61 7.01
CA THR A 247 5.16 17.34 6.94
C THR A 247 4.40 16.93 5.69
N LEU A 248 3.17 16.47 5.85
CA LEU A 248 2.24 16.22 4.76
C LEU A 248 1.37 17.47 4.56
N HIS A 249 1.46 18.05 3.37
CA HIS A 249 0.60 19.14 2.93
C HIS A 249 -0.45 18.59 1.97
N ALA A 250 -1.72 18.87 2.24
CA ALA A 250 -2.84 18.50 1.38
C ALA A 250 -3.43 19.74 0.71
N GLU A 251 -3.72 19.62 -0.58
CA GLU A 251 -4.50 20.62 -1.31
C GLU A 251 -5.99 20.34 -1.10
N ASN A 252 -6.71 21.29 -0.48
CA ASN A 252 -8.15 21.20 -0.21
C ASN A 252 -8.58 19.88 0.45
N PRO A 253 -7.98 19.49 1.60
CA PRO A 253 -8.43 18.27 2.27
C PRO A 253 -9.88 18.40 2.71
N ALA A 254 -10.57 17.26 2.74
CA ALA A 254 -11.78 17.11 3.52
C ALA A 254 -11.40 16.97 5.01
N ASP A 255 -11.97 16.01 5.72
CA ASP A 255 -11.65 15.77 7.13
C ASP A 255 -10.38 14.94 7.30
N TRP A 256 -9.60 15.28 8.34
CA TRP A 256 -8.50 14.44 8.80
C TRP A 256 -9.01 13.41 9.80
N LEU A 257 -8.76 12.14 9.50
CA LEU A 257 -9.06 11.03 10.39
C LEU A 257 -7.77 10.49 10.98
N PHE A 258 -7.73 10.35 12.31
CA PHE A 258 -6.57 9.81 13.03
C PHE A 258 -6.97 8.55 13.76
N THR A 259 -6.13 7.53 13.61
CA THR A 259 -6.14 6.32 14.43
C THR A 259 -4.72 5.95 14.78
N ASN A 260 -4.56 5.10 15.77
CA ASN A 260 -3.28 4.42 15.96
C ASN A 260 -3.24 3.19 15.04
N ASN A 261 -2.06 2.91 14.48
CA ASN A 261 -1.80 1.68 13.73
C ASN A 261 -1.71 0.48 14.69
N GLU A 262 -2.81 0.13 15.36
CA GLU A 262 -2.89 -0.96 16.33
C GLU A 262 -3.75 -2.10 15.79
N THR A 263 -3.47 -3.31 16.27
CA THR A 263 -4.32 -4.47 16.02
C THR A 263 -5.70 -4.25 16.65
N ASN A 264 -6.75 -4.42 15.85
CA ASN A 264 -8.13 -4.46 16.31
C ASN A 264 -8.42 -5.81 16.96
N ASN A 265 -8.09 -5.93 18.25
CA ASN A 265 -8.23 -7.18 19.00
C ASN A 265 -9.68 -7.64 19.12
N GLU A 266 -10.63 -6.72 19.29
CA GLU A 266 -12.06 -7.06 19.38
C GLU A 266 -12.54 -7.75 18.09
N ARG A 267 -12.18 -7.20 16.92
CA ARG A 267 -12.54 -7.79 15.62
C ARG A 267 -11.90 -9.16 15.40
N LEU A 268 -10.64 -9.32 15.79
CA LEU A 268 -9.86 -10.51 15.43
C LEU A 268 -9.95 -11.64 16.45
N PHE A 269 -10.13 -11.31 17.73
CA PHE A 269 -9.97 -12.26 18.83
C PHE A 269 -11.16 -12.30 19.81
N GLY A 270 -12.13 -11.37 19.69
CA GLY A 270 -13.32 -11.28 20.56
C GLY A 270 -13.06 -10.47 21.83
#